data_AF-G8ZW53-F1
#
_entry.id   AF-G8ZW53-F1
#
_cell.length_a   1.000
_cell.length_b   1.000
_cell.length_c   1.000
_cell.angle_alpha   90.00
_cell.angle_beta   90.00
_cell.angle_gamma   90.00
#
_symmetry.space_group_name_H-M   'P 1'
#
loop_
_entity.id
_entity.type
_entity.pdbx_description
1 polymer ?
#
loop_
_entity_poly.entity_id
_entity_poly.type
_entity_poly.pdbx_seq_one_letter_code
_entity_poly.pdbx_strand_id
1 'polypeptide(L)'
;MSPKRSATAARKFILESLKAPAFVYRYRTDTKATVKNLECKLEPAVSANKYNALLNNYNTMILYEWFHPNESVIDKEYYWQKFANAIHMKTSSNKEVPMIFLADDINHKGLQSCLGTNILNNASDCRCSFQNYVKASPLDKLIKKITKNADKLKLHSLALRIDSHNDKAINNFVVSLQPVLEESMNMYQDIHYDKLLQIARNARSGNKVRDVLTSLADSGLSSPRLVRNGSWLIFTRAQHKEQTHDESTS
;
A
#
# COMPACT_ATOMS: atom_id res chain seq x y z
N MET A 1 2.40 17.58 -24.27
CA MET A 1 3.01 16.66 -25.25
C MET A 1 3.25 15.31 -24.57
N SER A 2 2.69 14.23 -25.15
CA SER A 2 2.94 12.79 -24.95
C SER A 2 2.77 12.13 -23.56
N PRO A 3 1.64 11.42 -23.32
CA PRO A 3 1.50 10.38 -22.28
C PRO A 3 1.91 8.96 -22.78
N LYS A 4 2.69 8.85 -23.87
CA LYS A 4 2.91 7.58 -24.58
C LYS A 4 3.91 6.60 -23.93
N ARG A 5 4.70 7.01 -22.93
CA ARG A 5 5.73 6.14 -22.34
C ARG A 5 5.20 5.16 -21.29
N SER A 6 4.32 5.59 -20.39
CA SER A 6 3.74 4.74 -19.33
C SER A 6 2.92 3.57 -19.88
N ALA A 7 2.02 3.82 -20.83
CA ALA A 7 1.21 2.77 -21.45
C ALA A 7 2.03 1.72 -22.20
N THR A 8 3.23 2.08 -22.70
CA THR A 8 4.08 1.18 -23.48
C THR A 8 4.85 0.22 -22.57
N ALA A 9 5.28 0.67 -21.38
CA ALA A 9 5.95 -0.17 -20.38
C ALA A 9 4.99 -1.18 -19.73
N ALA A 10 3.79 -0.73 -19.33
CA ALA A 10 2.74 -1.60 -18.80
C ALA A 10 2.31 -2.67 -19.83
N ARG A 11 2.18 -2.30 -21.11
CA ARG A 11 1.86 -3.24 -22.20
C ARG A 11 2.95 -4.28 -22.44
N LYS A 12 4.23 -3.90 -22.34
CA LYS A 12 5.35 -4.85 -22.50
C LYS A 12 5.33 -5.89 -21.37
N PHE A 13 5.07 -5.47 -20.15
CA PHE A 13 5.02 -6.33 -18.96
C PHE A 13 3.88 -7.37 -19.00
N ILE A 14 2.68 -6.98 -19.45
CA ILE A 14 1.54 -7.90 -19.58
C ILE A 14 1.86 -9.03 -20.58
N LEU A 15 2.50 -8.69 -21.70
CA LEU A 15 2.79 -9.65 -22.78
C LEU A 15 3.96 -10.59 -22.44
N GLU A 16 4.97 -10.09 -21.74
CA GLU A 16 6.06 -10.91 -21.20
C GLU A 16 5.54 -11.91 -20.15
N SER A 17 4.59 -11.48 -19.31
CA SER A 17 3.96 -12.33 -18.28
C SER A 17 3.13 -13.49 -18.86
N LEU A 18 2.65 -13.36 -20.11
CA LEU A 18 1.85 -14.38 -20.80
C LEU A 18 2.69 -15.40 -21.58
N LYS A 19 4.01 -15.23 -21.67
CA LYS A 19 4.90 -16.03 -22.55
C LYS A 19 4.39 -16.14 -23.99
N ALA A 20 3.78 -15.06 -24.52
CA ALA A 20 3.16 -15.09 -25.84
C ALA A 20 4.24 -15.30 -26.94
N PRO A 21 3.99 -16.17 -27.94
CA PRO A 21 4.93 -16.41 -29.06
C PRO A 21 5.16 -15.18 -29.95
N ALA A 22 6.38 -15.01 -30.45
CA ALA A 22 6.86 -13.85 -31.25
C ALA A 22 6.00 -13.50 -32.48
N PHE A 23 5.22 -14.44 -33.04
CA PHE A 23 4.37 -14.20 -34.20
C PHE A 23 3.06 -13.44 -33.85
N VAL A 24 2.58 -13.53 -32.60
CA VAL A 24 1.43 -12.75 -32.11
C VAL A 24 1.73 -11.24 -32.16
N TYR A 25 3.02 -10.88 -32.10
CA TYR A 25 3.54 -9.51 -32.19
C TYR A 25 3.51 -8.97 -33.63
N ARG A 26 3.53 -9.85 -34.64
CA ARG A 26 3.75 -9.52 -36.06
C ARG A 26 2.45 -9.28 -36.84
N TYR A 27 1.33 -9.89 -36.42
CA TYR A 27 0.03 -9.81 -37.11
C TYR A 27 -0.98 -8.88 -36.43
N ARG A 28 -0.49 -7.83 -35.75
CA ARG A 28 -1.27 -6.90 -34.91
C ARG A 28 -2.20 -5.93 -35.66
N THR A 29 -2.17 -5.90 -36.99
CA THR A 29 -2.80 -4.84 -37.78
C THR A 29 -4.33 -4.88 -37.78
N ASP A 30 -4.95 -6.07 -37.80
CA ASP A 30 -6.43 -6.23 -37.89
C ASP A 30 -7.13 -6.54 -36.57
N THR A 31 -6.38 -6.69 -35.47
CA THR A 31 -6.90 -7.14 -34.17
C THR A 31 -6.70 -6.14 -33.02
N LYS A 32 -6.37 -4.87 -33.32
CA LYS A 32 -6.03 -3.85 -32.31
C LYS A 32 -7.07 -3.71 -31.20
N ALA A 33 -8.37 -3.75 -31.53
CA ALA A 33 -9.44 -3.67 -30.55
C ALA A 33 -9.52 -4.94 -29.68
N THR A 34 -9.39 -6.12 -30.29
CA THR A 34 -9.38 -7.43 -29.61
C THR A 34 -8.18 -7.57 -28.66
N VAL A 35 -6.98 -7.18 -29.11
CA VAL A 35 -5.76 -7.17 -28.30
C VAL A 35 -5.89 -6.19 -27.14
N LYS A 36 -6.40 -4.98 -27.37
CA LYS A 36 -6.64 -4.01 -26.29
C LYS A 36 -7.65 -4.53 -25.26
N ASN A 37 -8.71 -5.21 -25.70
CA ASN A 37 -9.70 -5.81 -24.81
C ASN A 37 -9.09 -6.95 -23.96
N LEU A 38 -8.27 -7.80 -24.59
CA LEU A 38 -7.51 -8.83 -23.89
C LEU A 38 -6.52 -8.23 -22.88
N GLU A 39 -5.78 -7.19 -23.26
CA GLU A 39 -4.89 -6.45 -22.36
C GLU A 39 -5.66 -5.92 -21.14
N CYS A 40 -6.81 -5.25 -21.35
CA CYS A 40 -7.64 -4.74 -20.25
C CYS A 40 -8.17 -5.85 -19.32
N LYS A 41 -8.45 -7.05 -19.86
CA LYS A 41 -8.91 -8.20 -19.05
C LYS A 41 -7.77 -8.84 -18.26
N LEU A 42 -6.57 -8.86 -18.81
CA LEU A 42 -5.40 -9.54 -18.23
C LEU A 42 -4.62 -8.64 -17.27
N GLU A 43 -4.66 -7.32 -17.46
CA GLU A 43 -3.94 -6.35 -16.65
C GLU A 43 -4.20 -6.47 -15.13
N PRO A 44 -5.46 -6.64 -14.64
CA PRO A 44 -5.70 -6.87 -13.23
C PRO A 44 -5.06 -8.16 -12.70
N ALA A 45 -5.11 -9.25 -13.47
CA ALA A 45 -4.57 -10.55 -13.06
C ALA A 45 -3.03 -10.53 -13.03
N VAL A 46 -2.40 -9.92 -14.03
CA VAL A 46 -0.94 -9.74 -14.07
C VAL A 46 -0.47 -8.85 -12.92
N SER A 47 -1.20 -7.75 -12.66
CA SER A 47 -0.91 -6.86 -11.54
C SER A 47 -1.08 -7.58 -10.19
N ALA A 48 -2.14 -8.37 -10.03
CA ALA A 48 -2.37 -9.18 -8.83
C ALA A 48 -1.22 -10.17 -8.58
N ASN A 49 -0.71 -10.83 -9.62
CA ASN A 49 0.45 -11.72 -9.49
C ASN A 49 1.70 -10.98 -9.02
N LYS A 50 1.97 -9.80 -9.59
CA LYS A 50 3.08 -8.92 -9.16
C LYS A 50 2.91 -8.49 -7.70
N TYR A 51 1.72 -8.06 -7.31
CA TYR A 51 1.44 -7.62 -5.94
C TYR A 51 1.52 -8.78 -4.95
N ASN A 52 1.02 -9.97 -5.28
CA ASN A 52 1.16 -11.16 -4.45
C ASN A 52 2.62 -11.54 -4.23
N ALA A 53 3.46 -11.49 -5.27
CA ALA A 53 4.90 -11.73 -5.12
C ALA A 53 5.54 -10.72 -4.14
N LEU A 54 5.17 -9.44 -4.25
CA LEU A 54 5.67 -8.40 -3.33
C LEU A 54 5.14 -8.60 -1.90
N LEU A 55 3.84 -8.85 -1.72
CA LEU A 55 3.23 -9.12 -0.42
C LEU A 55 3.72 -10.44 0.20
N ASN A 56 4.36 -11.33 -0.56
CA ASN A 56 4.99 -12.53 -0.01
C ASN A 56 6.43 -12.26 0.46
N ASN A 57 7.13 -11.35 -0.22
CA ASN A 57 8.55 -11.07 0.01
C ASN A 57 8.80 -9.88 0.97
N TYR A 58 7.79 -9.05 1.20
CA TYR A 58 7.86 -7.86 2.03
C TYR A 58 6.89 -7.92 3.22
N ASN A 59 7.27 -7.30 4.33
CA ASN A 59 6.45 -7.22 5.55
C ASN A 59 5.72 -5.88 5.72
N THR A 60 6.00 -4.89 4.88
CA THR A 60 5.37 -3.58 4.93
C THR A 60 5.04 -3.09 3.52
N MET A 61 3.83 -2.59 3.34
CA MET A 61 3.34 -1.93 2.13
C MET A 61 2.85 -0.54 2.50
N ILE A 62 3.25 0.47 1.73
CA ILE A 62 2.86 1.86 1.95
C ILE A 62 2.26 2.42 0.68
N LEU A 63 1.05 2.98 0.81
CA LEU A 63 0.32 3.63 -0.26
C LEU A 63 0.38 5.14 -0.09
N TYR A 64 0.64 5.82 -1.20
CA TYR A 64 0.65 7.27 -1.30
C TYR A 64 -0.45 7.70 -2.26
N GLU A 65 -1.11 8.81 -1.96
CA GLU A 65 -2.11 9.42 -2.81
C GLU A 65 -1.59 10.80 -3.22
N TRP A 66 -1.77 11.15 -4.50
CA TRP A 66 -1.50 12.50 -4.95
C TRP A 66 -2.46 13.48 -4.28
N PHE A 67 -1.92 14.55 -3.75
CA PHE A 67 -2.70 15.63 -3.16
C PHE A 67 -2.25 16.93 -3.83
N HIS A 68 -2.92 17.28 -4.92
CA HIS A 68 -2.73 18.59 -5.53
C HIS A 68 -4.03 19.14 -6.09
N PRO A 69 -4.41 20.39 -5.79
CA PRO A 69 -5.62 21.00 -6.32
C PRO A 69 -5.62 21.14 -7.86
N ASN A 70 -4.43 21.20 -8.49
CA ASN A 70 -4.26 21.27 -9.94
C ASN A 70 -3.45 20.07 -10.46
N GLU A 71 -4.03 18.88 -10.52
CA GLU A 71 -3.35 17.65 -10.94
C GLU A 71 -2.91 17.64 -12.42
N SER A 72 -3.56 18.41 -13.28
CA SER A 72 -3.38 18.36 -14.73
C SER A 72 -2.05 18.95 -15.25
N VAL A 73 -1.31 19.67 -14.41
CA VAL A 73 -0.09 20.41 -14.79
C VAL A 73 1.19 19.75 -14.25
N ILE A 74 1.07 18.73 -13.39
CA ILE A 74 2.20 18.15 -12.68
C ILE A 74 2.78 16.97 -13.43
N ASP A 75 4.11 16.97 -13.61
CA ASP A 75 4.86 15.78 -14.03
C ASP A 75 4.94 14.77 -12.87
N LYS A 76 3.89 13.95 -12.75
CA LYS A 76 3.74 12.95 -11.68
C LYS A 76 4.93 11.99 -11.62
N GLU A 77 5.50 11.62 -12.76
CA GLU A 77 6.66 10.71 -12.82
C GLU A 77 7.92 11.37 -12.23
N TYR A 78 8.21 12.62 -12.61
CA TYR A 78 9.34 13.37 -12.07
C TYR A 78 9.24 13.52 -10.54
N TYR A 79 8.07 13.92 -10.03
CA TYR A 79 7.87 14.10 -8.58
C TYR A 79 7.90 12.78 -7.82
N TRP A 80 7.40 11.69 -8.41
CA TRP A 80 7.49 10.37 -7.81
C TRP A 80 8.94 9.90 -7.68
N GLN A 81 9.75 10.07 -8.72
CA GLN A 81 11.18 9.73 -8.68
C GLN A 81 11.93 10.62 -7.68
N LYS A 82 11.65 11.92 -7.66
CA LYS A 82 12.24 12.86 -6.69
C LYS A 82 11.90 12.47 -5.26
N PHE A 83 10.65 12.09 -5.00
CA PHE A 83 10.19 11.60 -3.70
C PHE A 83 10.89 10.29 -3.31
N ALA A 84 10.92 9.30 -4.20
CA ALA A 84 11.59 8.03 -3.98
C ALA A 84 13.09 8.21 -3.66
N ASN A 85 13.78 9.07 -4.42
CA ASN A 85 15.18 9.40 -4.19
C ASN A 85 15.41 10.12 -2.86
N ALA A 86 14.54 11.06 -2.49
CA ALA A 86 14.64 11.77 -1.21
C ALA A 86 14.41 10.84 -0.01
N ILE A 87 13.60 9.79 -0.16
CA ILE A 87 13.47 8.73 0.84
C ILE A 87 14.74 7.87 0.84
N HIS A 88 15.13 7.32 -0.31
CA HIS A 88 16.25 6.38 -0.46
C HIS A 88 17.58 6.95 0.04
N MET A 89 17.98 8.14 -0.44
CA MET A 89 19.26 8.80 -0.08
C MET A 89 19.44 9.03 1.42
N LYS A 90 18.34 9.14 2.16
CA LYS A 90 18.36 9.37 3.62
C LYS A 90 18.18 8.09 4.43
N THR A 91 17.81 6.98 3.80
CA THR A 91 17.68 5.65 4.44
C THR A 91 18.88 4.74 4.19
N SER A 92 19.69 5.00 3.15
CA SER A 92 20.86 4.18 2.78
C SER A 92 22.01 4.18 3.79
N SER A 93 21.93 4.94 4.89
CA SER A 93 22.90 4.82 5.99
C SER A 93 22.73 3.54 6.83
N ASN A 94 21.60 2.84 6.69
CA ASN A 94 21.36 1.57 7.38
C ASN A 94 21.42 0.40 6.40
N LYS A 95 22.10 -0.69 6.77
CA LYS A 95 22.22 -1.97 6.04
C LYS A 95 20.87 -2.73 5.86
N GLU A 96 19.74 -2.04 5.91
CA GLU A 96 18.41 -2.62 5.74
C GLU A 96 18.08 -2.75 4.24
N VAL A 97 17.32 -3.78 3.88
CA VAL A 97 16.92 -4.09 2.50
C VAL A 97 16.31 -2.83 1.84
N PRO A 98 16.72 -2.48 0.61
CA PRO A 98 16.26 -1.27 -0.04
C PRO A 98 14.74 -1.28 -0.24
N MET A 99 14.11 -0.15 0.06
CA MET A 99 12.70 0.07 -0.25
C MET A 99 12.48 0.01 -1.76
N ILE A 100 11.49 -0.77 -2.19
CA ILE A 100 11.06 -0.82 -3.59
C ILE A 100 9.93 0.19 -3.80
N PHE A 101 10.10 1.06 -4.80
CA PHE A 101 9.05 1.96 -5.29
C PHE A 101 8.53 1.43 -6.61
N LEU A 102 7.21 1.24 -6.72
CA LEU A 102 6.61 0.86 -8.00
C LEU A 102 6.62 2.06 -8.95
N ALA A 103 7.14 1.84 -10.16
CA ALA A 103 7.22 2.88 -11.19
C ALA A 103 5.86 3.29 -11.75
N ASP A 104 4.90 2.37 -11.74
CA ASP A 104 3.56 2.56 -12.31
C ASP A 104 2.53 2.89 -11.22
N ASP A 105 1.39 3.45 -11.64
CA ASP A 105 0.21 3.59 -10.80
C ASP A 105 -0.31 2.22 -10.36
N ILE A 106 -1.02 2.19 -9.25
CA ILE A 106 -1.60 0.95 -8.74
C ILE A 106 -2.79 0.55 -9.62
N ASN A 107 -2.83 -0.72 -10.03
CA ASN A 107 -4.03 -1.33 -10.55
C ASN A 107 -4.95 -1.69 -9.37
N HIS A 108 -6.01 -0.91 -9.17
CA HIS A 108 -6.88 -1.05 -7.99
C HIS A 108 -7.53 -2.42 -7.92
N LYS A 109 -8.01 -2.95 -9.06
CA LYS A 109 -8.63 -4.27 -9.13
C LYS A 109 -7.64 -5.38 -8.77
N GLY A 110 -6.41 -5.29 -9.29
CA GLY A 110 -5.34 -6.23 -8.96
C GLY A 110 -5.01 -6.22 -7.47
N LEU A 111 -4.85 -5.03 -6.87
CA LEU A 111 -4.53 -4.91 -5.45
C LEU A 111 -5.69 -5.36 -4.55
N GLN A 112 -6.93 -4.99 -4.88
CA GLN A 112 -8.14 -5.44 -4.19
C GLN A 112 -8.25 -6.96 -4.19
N SER A 113 -7.95 -7.61 -5.32
CA SER A 113 -7.94 -9.07 -5.42
C SER A 113 -6.90 -9.72 -4.50
N CYS A 114 -5.76 -9.07 -4.25
CA CYS A 114 -4.72 -9.58 -3.34
C CYS A 114 -5.08 -9.40 -1.86
N LEU A 115 -5.65 -8.24 -1.52
CA LEU A 115 -5.97 -7.91 -0.13
C LEU A 115 -7.33 -8.48 0.32
N GLY A 116 -8.21 -8.81 -0.63
CA GLY A 116 -9.57 -9.28 -0.35
C GLY A 116 -10.51 -8.18 0.16
N THR A 117 -10.10 -6.91 0.07
CA THR A 117 -10.90 -5.76 0.48
C THR A 117 -10.60 -4.55 -0.39
N ASN A 118 -11.57 -3.65 -0.51
CA ASN A 118 -11.34 -2.39 -1.21
C ASN A 118 -10.82 -1.34 -0.23
N ILE A 119 -9.59 -0.91 -0.47
CA ILE A 119 -8.90 0.12 0.32
C ILE A 119 -8.72 1.43 -0.45
N LEU A 120 -8.96 1.43 -1.77
CA LEU A 120 -8.78 2.58 -2.64
C LEU A 120 -10.12 3.03 -3.20
N ASN A 121 -10.34 4.34 -3.31
CA ASN A 121 -11.42 4.83 -4.14
C ASN A 121 -11.00 4.68 -5.61
N ASN A 122 -11.92 4.27 -6.49
CA ASN A 122 -11.61 4.02 -7.91
C ASN A 122 -11.03 5.23 -8.66
N ALA A 123 -11.14 6.43 -8.11
CA ALA A 123 -10.63 7.67 -8.67
C ALA A 123 -9.25 8.11 -8.13
N SER A 124 -8.72 7.47 -7.08
CA SER A 124 -7.48 7.90 -6.44
C SER A 124 -6.26 7.48 -7.26
N ASP A 125 -5.46 8.44 -7.73
CA ASP A 125 -4.15 8.17 -8.31
C ASP A 125 -3.17 7.83 -7.17
N CYS A 126 -2.83 6.56 -7.06
CA CYS A 126 -2.04 6.02 -5.96
C CYS A 126 -0.72 5.39 -6.41
N ARG A 127 0.30 5.62 -5.60
CA ARG A 127 1.63 5.03 -5.72
C ARG A 127 1.92 4.10 -4.56
N CYS A 128 2.76 3.09 -4.79
CA CYS A 128 3.04 2.06 -3.80
C CYS A 128 4.53 1.87 -3.59
N SER A 129 4.91 1.61 -2.33
CA SER A 129 6.24 1.12 -1.98
C SER A 129 6.19 -0.06 -1.02
N PHE A 130 7.20 -0.91 -1.07
CA PHE A 130 7.38 -2.07 -0.21
C PHE A 130 8.73 -2.05 0.49
N GLN A 131 8.77 -2.45 1.76
CA GLN A 131 10.02 -2.57 2.52
C GLN A 131 9.89 -3.64 3.60
N ASN A 132 11.04 -4.16 4.05
CA ASN A 132 11.16 -5.03 5.21
C ASN A 132 11.71 -4.26 6.42
N TYR A 133 10.92 -4.13 7.48
CA TYR A 133 11.30 -3.39 8.70
C TYR A 133 11.53 -4.27 9.92
N VAL A 134 12.77 -4.59 10.27
CA VAL A 134 13.09 -5.41 11.47
C VAL A 134 12.65 -4.76 12.80
N LYS A 135 12.65 -3.43 12.85
CA LYS A 135 12.38 -2.64 14.06
C LYS A 135 11.30 -1.59 13.79
N ALA A 136 10.62 -1.17 14.85
CA ALA A 136 9.58 -0.12 14.80
C ALA A 136 10.16 1.29 14.52
N SER A 137 11.35 1.60 15.02
CA SER A 137 11.91 2.96 14.96
C SER A 137 12.18 3.50 13.55
N PRO A 138 12.72 2.71 12.59
CA PRO A 138 12.85 3.16 11.20
C PRO A 138 11.48 3.46 10.55
N LEU A 139 10.47 2.65 10.85
CA LEU A 139 9.10 2.86 10.35
C LEU A 139 8.49 4.16 10.89
N ASP A 140 8.60 4.41 12.20
CA ASP A 140 8.16 5.65 12.84
C ASP A 140 8.81 6.89 12.19
N LYS A 141 10.13 6.85 12.00
CA LYS A 141 10.87 7.92 11.33
C LYS A 141 10.41 8.15 9.89
N LEU A 142 10.12 7.07 9.16
CA LEU A 142 9.61 7.17 7.80
C LEU A 142 8.22 7.83 7.78
N ILE A 143 7.28 7.37 8.62
CA ILE A 143 5.92 7.93 8.68
C ILE A 143 5.99 9.43 8.98
N LYS A 144 6.70 9.83 10.04
CA LYS A 144 6.91 11.25 10.38
C LYS A 144 7.49 12.06 9.24
N LYS A 145 8.41 11.49 8.46
CA LYS A 145 9.05 12.15 7.32
C LYS A 145 8.09 12.32 6.14
N ILE A 146 7.28 11.32 5.83
CA ILE A 146 6.26 11.40 4.78
C ILE A 146 5.24 12.46 5.17
N THR A 147 4.73 12.42 6.40
CA THR A 147 3.73 13.38 6.90
C THR A 147 4.25 14.82 6.90
N LYS A 148 5.53 15.05 7.26
CA LYS A 148 6.13 16.40 7.23
C LYS A 148 6.37 16.94 5.81
N ASN A 149 6.60 16.08 4.82
CA ASN A 149 6.89 16.48 3.44
C ASN A 149 5.69 16.23 2.52
N ALA A 150 4.46 16.34 3.02
CA ALA A 150 3.23 16.04 2.28
C ALA A 150 2.82 17.16 1.29
N ASP A 151 3.78 17.71 0.53
CA ASP A 151 3.54 18.84 -0.37
C ASP A 151 2.82 18.44 -1.67
N LYS A 152 3.05 17.22 -2.17
CA LYS A 152 2.43 16.65 -3.39
C LYS A 152 1.89 15.24 -3.20
N LEU A 153 2.48 14.46 -2.30
CA LEU A 153 2.12 13.08 -2.00
C LEU A 153 1.81 12.98 -0.52
N LYS A 154 0.62 12.52 -0.18
CA LYS A 154 0.23 12.24 1.19
C LYS A 154 0.19 10.73 1.42
N LEU A 155 0.46 10.33 2.66
CA LEU A 155 0.29 8.95 3.09
C LEU A 155 -1.21 8.59 2.99
N HIS A 156 -1.56 7.53 2.25
CA HIS A 156 -2.94 7.08 2.07
C HIS A 156 -3.26 5.89 2.98
N SER A 157 -2.39 4.89 3.00
CA SER A 157 -2.56 3.71 3.84
C SER A 157 -1.21 3.05 4.10
N LEU A 158 -1.14 2.31 5.20
CA LEU A 158 0.03 1.54 5.57
C LEU A 158 -0.41 0.15 6.00
N ALA A 159 0.17 -0.89 5.41
CA ALA A 159 -0.13 -2.27 5.75
C ALA A 159 1.12 -2.97 6.29
N LEU A 160 0.92 -3.78 7.33
CA LEU A 160 1.93 -4.55 8.02
C LEU A 160 1.54 -6.03 7.99
N ARG A 161 2.50 -6.88 7.68
CA ARG A 161 2.32 -8.33 7.75
C ARG A 161 2.36 -8.80 9.20
N ILE A 162 1.41 -9.66 9.59
CA ILE A 162 1.23 -10.13 10.96
C ILE A 162 1.26 -11.65 11.14
N ASP A 163 1.17 -12.44 10.06
CA ASP A 163 1.29 -13.89 10.13
C ASP A 163 2.74 -14.33 10.39
N SER A 164 2.96 -15.06 11.48
CA SER A 164 4.27 -15.48 11.99
C SER A 164 4.73 -16.86 11.48
N HIS A 165 4.07 -17.40 10.45
CA HIS A 165 4.22 -18.83 10.13
C HIS A 165 5.46 -19.22 9.32
N ASN A 166 6.24 -18.28 8.77
CA ASN A 166 7.48 -18.64 8.08
C ASN A 166 8.58 -17.59 8.24
N ASP A 167 9.75 -18.10 8.62
CA ASP A 167 11.10 -17.53 8.55
C ASP A 167 11.55 -16.47 9.55
N LYS A 168 12.83 -16.65 9.92
CA LYS A 168 13.64 -16.06 11.01
C LYS A 168 13.79 -14.53 11.02
N ALA A 169 13.01 -13.81 10.24
CA ALA A 169 13.01 -12.35 10.11
C ALA A 169 11.73 -11.70 10.65
N ILE A 170 10.94 -12.42 11.47
CA ILE A 170 9.74 -11.89 12.11
C ILE A 170 10.17 -10.80 13.10
N ASN A 171 9.91 -9.56 12.67
CA ASN A 171 10.23 -8.33 13.37
C ASN A 171 9.76 -8.38 14.82
N ASN A 172 10.63 -7.99 15.75
CA ASN A 172 10.27 -7.71 17.14
C ASN A 172 9.05 -6.77 17.26
N PHE A 173 8.80 -5.95 16.24
CA PHE A 173 7.62 -5.07 16.13
C PHE A 173 6.31 -5.83 15.91
N VAL A 174 6.28 -6.81 15.00
CA VAL A 174 5.08 -7.63 14.73
C VAL A 174 4.83 -8.58 15.90
N VAL A 175 5.88 -9.18 16.46
CA VAL A 175 5.78 -9.97 17.71
C VAL A 175 5.26 -9.12 18.87
N SER A 176 5.62 -7.83 18.93
CA SER A 176 5.08 -6.93 19.97
C SER A 176 3.64 -6.47 19.69
N LEU A 177 3.19 -6.55 18.44
CA LEU A 177 1.83 -6.18 18.01
C LEU A 177 0.86 -7.37 18.14
N GLN A 178 1.35 -8.59 17.95
CA GLN A 178 0.53 -9.80 17.93
C GLN A 178 -0.26 -10.05 19.23
N PRO A 179 0.34 -9.97 20.44
CA PRO A 179 -0.43 -10.07 21.69
C PRO A 179 -1.51 -8.99 21.80
N VAL A 180 -1.22 -7.78 21.29
CA VAL A 180 -2.16 -6.65 21.31
C VAL A 180 -3.34 -6.89 20.37
N LEU A 181 -3.08 -7.52 19.22
CA LEU A 181 -4.12 -7.89 18.25
C LEU A 181 -4.97 -9.05 18.78
N GLU A 182 -4.34 -10.08 19.34
CA GLU A 182 -5.03 -11.24 19.92
C GLU A 182 -5.93 -10.83 21.09
N GLU A 183 -5.45 -9.96 21.99
CA GLU A 183 -6.25 -9.43 23.10
C GLU A 183 -7.44 -8.60 22.58
N SER A 184 -7.22 -7.73 21.59
CA SER A 184 -8.30 -6.93 20.99
C SER A 184 -9.34 -7.81 20.30
N MET A 185 -8.92 -8.81 19.53
CA MET A 185 -9.83 -9.70 18.79
C MET A 185 -10.64 -10.60 19.73
N ASN A 186 -9.99 -11.15 20.76
CA ASN A 186 -10.65 -12.04 21.72
C ASN A 186 -11.66 -11.29 22.61
N MET A 187 -11.38 -10.04 23.00
CA MET A 187 -12.27 -9.29 23.89
C MET A 187 -13.37 -8.51 23.17
N TYR A 188 -13.10 -7.98 21.97
CA TYR A 188 -13.97 -6.97 21.36
C TYR A 188 -14.57 -7.37 20.01
N GLN A 189 -14.21 -8.55 19.47
CA GLN A 189 -14.64 -9.06 18.16
C GLN A 189 -14.27 -8.19 16.94
N ASP A 190 -13.75 -6.98 17.16
CA ASP A 190 -13.25 -6.05 16.14
C ASP A 190 -11.99 -5.31 16.64
N ILE A 191 -11.21 -4.76 15.71
CA ILE A 191 -9.96 -4.05 16.03
C ILE A 191 -10.23 -2.55 16.16
N HIS A 192 -10.22 -2.06 17.40
CA HIS A 192 -10.35 -0.64 17.69
C HIS A 192 -8.99 0.03 17.89
N TYR A 193 -8.74 1.11 17.16
CA TYR A 193 -7.47 1.83 17.21
C TYR A 193 -7.12 2.38 18.61
N ASP A 194 -8.09 3.00 19.28
CA ASP A 194 -7.88 3.52 20.64
C ASP A 194 -7.54 2.40 21.62
N LYS A 195 -8.05 1.19 21.38
CA LYS A 195 -7.73 0.00 22.16
C LYS A 195 -6.34 -0.53 21.84
N LEU A 196 -5.95 -0.59 20.56
CA LEU A 196 -4.56 -0.88 20.19
C LEU A 196 -3.58 0.09 20.87
N LEU A 197 -3.93 1.37 20.95
CA LEU A 197 -3.11 2.39 21.61
C LEU A 197 -3.10 2.21 23.13
N GLN A 198 -4.25 1.92 23.76
CA GLN A 198 -4.35 1.63 25.20
C GLN A 198 -3.50 0.40 25.58
N ILE A 199 -3.62 -0.69 24.84
CA ILE A 199 -2.85 -1.91 25.09
C ILE A 199 -1.36 -1.68 24.84
N ALA A 200 -1.00 -0.95 23.78
CA ALA A 200 0.40 -0.58 23.52
C ALA A 200 1.01 0.29 24.63
N ARG A 201 0.22 1.07 25.37
CA ARG A 201 0.71 1.83 26.55
C ARG A 201 1.03 0.91 27.74
N ASN A 202 0.34 -0.21 27.87
CA ASN A 202 0.46 -1.12 29.01
C ASN A 202 1.50 -2.23 28.80
N ALA A 203 1.93 -2.46 27.55
CA ALA A 203 2.93 -3.48 27.22
C ALA A 203 4.37 -3.08 27.63
N ARG A 204 5.17 -4.02 28.13
CA ARG A 204 6.59 -3.80 28.52
C ARG A 204 7.50 -3.34 27.35
N SER A 205 7.19 -3.73 26.11
CA SER A 205 7.85 -3.26 24.87
C SER A 205 7.15 -2.04 24.24
N GLY A 206 6.11 -1.53 24.92
CA GLY A 206 5.08 -0.65 24.40
C GLY A 206 5.55 0.69 23.87
N ASN A 207 6.66 1.24 24.38
CA ASN A 207 7.12 2.57 24.00
C ASN A 207 7.31 2.73 22.48
N LYS A 208 7.93 1.76 21.79
CA LYS A 208 8.21 1.88 20.35
C LYS A 208 6.99 1.57 19.47
N VAL A 209 6.13 0.65 19.91
CA VAL A 209 4.88 0.34 19.21
C VAL A 209 3.92 1.52 19.32
N ARG A 210 3.80 2.09 20.53
CA ARG A 210 3.05 3.31 20.81
C ARG A 210 3.51 4.47 19.94
N ASP A 211 4.82 4.67 19.77
CA ASP A 211 5.33 5.75 18.93
C ASP A 211 4.91 5.58 17.47
N VAL A 212 4.98 4.37 16.91
CA VAL A 212 4.51 4.08 15.54
C VAL A 212 3.02 4.31 15.41
N LEU A 213 2.21 3.77 16.35
CA LEU A 213 0.76 3.99 16.35
C LEU A 213 0.49 5.49 16.41
N THR A 214 1.07 6.22 17.37
CA THR A 214 0.90 7.68 17.49
C THR A 214 1.23 8.39 16.18
N SER A 215 2.34 8.05 15.52
CA SER A 215 2.68 8.60 14.20
C SER A 215 1.67 8.26 13.09
N LEU A 216 1.05 7.07 13.13
CA LEU A 216 -0.03 6.69 12.23
C LEU A 216 -1.28 7.56 12.49
N ALA A 217 -1.68 7.75 13.75
CA ALA A 217 -2.77 8.66 14.11
C ALA A 217 -2.49 10.11 13.69
N ASP A 218 -1.27 10.62 13.92
CA ASP A 218 -0.86 11.96 13.50
C ASP A 218 -0.93 12.14 11.97
N SER A 219 -0.76 11.05 11.22
CA SER A 219 -0.93 11.02 9.75
C SER A 219 -2.38 10.81 9.30
N GLY A 220 -3.32 10.69 10.25
CA GLY A 220 -4.74 10.43 10.01
C GLY A 220 -5.10 8.97 9.77
N LEU A 221 -4.17 8.03 9.92
CA LEU A 221 -4.37 6.59 9.70
C LEU A 221 -4.76 5.87 11.00
N SER A 222 -5.99 6.11 11.47
CA SER A 222 -6.52 5.57 12.72
C SER A 222 -7.56 4.47 12.54
N SER A 223 -7.73 3.91 11.33
CA SER A 223 -8.67 2.82 11.08
C SER A 223 -7.93 1.52 10.71
N PRO A 224 -7.55 0.71 11.70
CA PRO A 224 -6.93 -0.60 11.49
C PRO A 224 -7.96 -1.62 11.00
N ARG A 225 -7.58 -2.48 10.07
CA ARG A 225 -8.40 -3.60 9.58
C ARG A 225 -7.53 -4.80 9.23
N LEU A 226 -8.04 -6.01 9.47
CA LEU A 226 -7.41 -7.23 8.98
C LEU A 226 -7.80 -7.50 7.53
N VAL A 227 -6.81 -7.89 6.73
CA VAL A 227 -6.98 -8.21 5.31
C VAL A 227 -6.24 -9.50 4.99
N ARG A 228 -6.53 -10.07 3.82
CA ARG A 228 -5.89 -11.31 3.33
C ARG A 228 -5.96 -12.44 4.38
N ASN A 229 -7.18 -12.78 4.79
CA ASN A 229 -7.45 -13.82 5.80
C ASN A 229 -6.72 -13.59 7.14
N GLY A 230 -6.52 -12.33 7.54
CA GLY A 230 -5.87 -11.99 8.81
C GLY A 230 -4.35 -12.07 8.78
N SER A 231 -3.71 -12.21 7.61
CA SER A 231 -2.24 -12.19 7.51
C SER A 231 -1.66 -10.76 7.45
N TRP A 232 -2.50 -9.75 7.20
CA TRP A 232 -2.08 -8.36 7.09
C TRP A 232 -2.99 -7.44 7.90
N LEU A 233 -2.38 -6.49 8.61
CA LEU A 233 -3.05 -5.38 9.28
C LEU A 233 -2.84 -4.10 8.47
N ILE A 234 -3.92 -3.50 7.97
CA ILE A 234 -3.88 -2.24 7.24
C ILE A 234 -4.46 -1.10 8.06
N PHE A 235 -3.79 0.05 8.05
CA PHE A 235 -4.25 1.30 8.63
C PHE A 235 -4.68 2.23 7.51
N THR A 236 -5.95 2.64 7.54
CA THR A 236 -6.53 3.61 6.61
C THR A 236 -6.99 4.86 7.36
N ARG A 237 -7.34 5.91 6.62
CA ARG A 237 -8.07 7.03 7.20
C ARG A 237 -9.45 6.59 7.69
N ALA A 238 -9.91 7.21 8.77
CA ALA A 238 -11.29 7.06 9.19
C ALA A 238 -12.21 7.58 8.10
N GLN A 239 -13.06 6.70 7.57
CA GLN A 239 -14.17 7.14 6.73
C GLN A 239 -15.17 7.80 7.66
N HIS A 240 -15.37 9.12 7.53
CA HIS A 240 -16.56 9.74 8.07
C HIS A 240 -17.75 9.04 7.39
N LYS A 241 -18.49 8.23 8.16
CA LYS A 241 -19.83 7.84 7.77
C LYS A 241 -20.63 9.13 7.74
N GLU A 242 -20.77 9.75 6.58
CA GLU A 242 -21.89 10.64 6.35
C GLU A 242 -23.14 9.79 6.57
N GLN A 243 -23.83 10.06 7.68
CA GLN A 243 -25.17 9.56 7.91
C GLN A 243 -26.04 10.12 6.78
N THR A 244 -26.29 9.32 5.75
CA THR A 244 -27.53 9.42 4.99
C THR A 244 -28.65 9.01 5.95
N HIS A 245 -29.10 9.97 6.76
CA HIS A 245 -30.47 9.95 7.24
C HIS A 245 -31.33 10.24 6.01
N ASP A 246 -31.76 9.18 5.32
CA ASP A 246 -33.00 9.24 4.58
C ASP A 246 -34.10 9.45 5.63
N GLU A 247 -34.46 10.71 5.83
CA GLU A 247 -35.73 11.10 6.42
C GLU A 247 -36.84 10.52 5.52
N SER A 248 -37.28 9.33 5.90
CA SER A 248 -38.65 8.90 5.67
C SER A 248 -39.56 9.77 6.54
N THR A 249 -40.71 10.18 5.98
CA THR A 249 -41.78 11.08 6.50
C THR A 249 -41.59 12.54 6.09
N SER A 250 -42.48 13.16 5.31
CA SER A 250 -43.94 13.00 5.23
C SER A 250 -44.48 13.09 3.79
#